data_AF-D7KFY3-F1
#
_entry.id   AF-D7KFY3-F1
#
_cell.length_a   1.000
_cell.length_b   1.000
_cell.length_c   1.000
_cell.angle_alpha   90.00
_cell.angle_beta   90.00
_cell.angle_gamma   90.00
#
_symmetry.space_group_name_H-M   'P 1'
#
loop_
_entity.id
_entity.type
_entity.pdbx_description
1 polymer ?
#
loop_
_entity_poly.entity_id
_entity_poly.type
_entity_poly.pdbx_seq_one_letter_code
_entity_poly.pdbx_strand_id
1 'polypeptide(L)'
;MKHFQSLTNSTTDRSSKDSYKLCSELFSLGIHSLEIAFKALATNDYDTLNRTVGNMSAYAEECGSELSSVIKPIPQLLKGVSIVENVGHIVLVILECFLVKEKTFC
;
A
#
# COMPACT_ATOMS: atom_id res chain seq x y z
N MET A 1 6.76 2.09 -9.38
CA MET A 1 8.24 2.19 -9.41
C MET A 1 8.74 3.30 -10.34
N LYS A 2 8.55 3.25 -11.66
CA LYS A 2 9.10 4.26 -12.61
C LYS A 2 8.76 5.73 -12.27
N HIS A 3 7.56 5.98 -11.74
CA HIS A 3 7.14 7.32 -11.32
C HIS A 3 7.96 7.84 -10.13
N PHE A 4 8.07 7.08 -9.04
CA PHE A 4 8.93 7.42 -7.90
C PHE A 4 10.39 7.57 -8.32
N GLN A 5 10.90 6.69 -9.17
CA GLN A 5 12.27 6.79 -9.69
C GLN A 5 12.48 8.09 -10.49
N SER A 6 11.50 8.52 -11.28
CA SER A 6 11.55 9.81 -11.98
C SER A 6 11.58 10.99 -11.01
N LEU A 7 10.81 10.94 -9.91
CA LEU A 7 10.79 11.99 -8.89
C LEU A 7 12.10 12.05 -8.10
N THR A 8 12.66 10.89 -7.74
CA THR A 8 13.99 10.76 -7.14
C THR A 8 15.06 11.43 -8.00
N ASN A 9 14.99 11.26 -9.32
CA ASN A 9 15.98 11.84 -10.25
C ASN A 9 15.79 13.34 -10.49
N SER A 10 14.56 13.86 -10.37
CA SER A 10 14.25 15.27 -10.66
C SER A 10 14.44 16.21 -9.46
N THR A 11 14.42 15.69 -8.23
CA THR A 11 14.60 16.50 -7.03
C THR A 11 16.07 16.63 -6.60
N THR A 12 16.47 17.84 -6.20
CA THR A 12 17.75 18.12 -5.54
C THR A 12 17.66 18.05 -4.02
N ASP A 13 16.44 18.09 -3.47
CA ASP A 13 16.21 17.98 -2.03
C ASP A 13 16.47 16.55 -1.55
N ARG A 14 17.33 16.41 -0.54
CA ARG A 14 17.75 15.11 -0.02
C ARG A 14 16.60 14.38 0.69
N SER A 15 15.84 15.09 1.52
CA SER A 15 14.74 14.48 2.28
C SER A 15 13.69 13.90 1.32
N SER A 16 13.26 14.68 0.35
CA SER A 16 12.30 14.26 -0.66
C SER A 16 12.83 13.10 -1.50
N LYS A 17 14.13 13.08 -1.82
CA LYS A 17 14.77 11.98 -2.54
C LYS A 17 14.72 10.67 -1.75
N ASP A 18 14.95 10.74 -0.45
CA ASP A 18 14.92 9.56 0.43
C ASP A 18 13.48 9.06 0.61
N SER A 19 12.50 9.95 0.82
CA SER A 19 11.07 9.58 0.87
C SER A 19 10.58 8.95 -0.45
N TYR A 20 10.98 9.48 -1.62
CA TYR A 20 10.61 8.86 -2.91
C TYR A 20 11.24 7.47 -3.12
N LYS A 21 12.48 7.25 -2.66
CA LYS A 21 13.11 5.92 -2.70
C LYS A 21 12.38 4.94 -1.80
N LEU A 22 12.12 5.32 -0.55
CA LEU A 22 11.40 4.49 0.41
C LEU A 22 10.01 4.12 -0.11
N CYS A 23 9.24 5.09 -0.60
CA CYS A 23 7.97 4.83 -1.26
C CYS A 23 8.08 3.85 -2.44
N SER A 24 9.16 3.94 -3.23
CA SER A 24 9.40 3.00 -4.32
C SER A 24 9.58 1.57 -3.80
N GLU A 25 10.33 1.39 -2.72
CA GLU A 25 10.58 0.10 -2.08
C GLU A 25 9.30 -0.47 -1.44
N LEU A 26 8.58 0.35 -0.67
CA LEU A 26 7.30 0.01 -0.04
C LEU A 26 6.27 -0.43 -1.08
N PHE A 27 6.15 0.27 -2.20
CA PHE A 27 5.25 -0.16 -3.29
C PHE A 27 5.71 -1.45 -3.98
N SER A 28 7.01 -1.72 -4.04
CA SER A 28 7.50 -3.01 -4.54
C SER A 28 7.10 -4.16 -3.62
N LEU A 29 7.21 -3.95 -2.29
CA LEU A 29 6.75 -4.91 -1.29
C LEU A 29 5.22 -5.07 -1.28
N GLY A 30 4.49 -3.98 -1.48
CA GLY A 30 3.03 -3.98 -1.62
C GLY A 30 2.55 -4.76 -2.83
N ILE A 31 3.20 -4.60 -4.00
CA ILE A 31 2.90 -5.39 -5.20
C ILE A 31 3.14 -6.88 -4.93
N HIS A 32 4.26 -7.23 -4.32
CA HIS A 32 4.54 -8.62 -3.98
C HIS A 32 3.49 -9.20 -3.00
N SER A 33 3.08 -8.41 -2.02
CA SER A 33 2.01 -8.80 -1.08
C SER A 33 0.68 -9.02 -1.81
N LEU A 34 0.36 -8.17 -2.79
CA LEU A 34 -0.85 -8.30 -3.61
C LEU A 34 -0.82 -9.56 -4.49
N GLU A 35 0.32 -9.93 -5.07
CA GLU A 35 0.47 -11.19 -5.80
C GLU A 35 0.21 -12.42 -4.92
N ILE A 36 0.66 -12.39 -3.67
CA ILE A 36 0.38 -13.44 -2.69
C ILE A 36 -1.10 -13.43 -2.31
N ALA A 37 -1.68 -12.24 -2.08
CA ALA A 37 -3.10 -12.07 -1.78
C ALA A 37 -3.99 -12.70 -2.85
N PHE A 38 -3.69 -12.48 -4.15
CA PHE A 38 -4.45 -13.09 -5.24
C PHE A 38 -4.37 -14.61 -5.25
N LYS A 39 -3.19 -15.19 -4.96
CA LYS A 39 -3.03 -16.65 -4.85
C LYS A 39 -3.82 -17.20 -3.67
N ALA A 40 -3.77 -16.53 -2.52
CA ALA A 40 -4.49 -16.91 -1.32
C ALA A 40 -6.00 -16.84 -1.53
N LEU A 41 -6.50 -15.80 -2.20
CA LEU A 41 -7.91 -15.68 -2.57
C LEU A 41 -8.36 -16.84 -3.46
N ALA A 42 -7.56 -17.23 -4.46
CA ALA A 42 -7.89 -18.34 -5.36
C ALA A 42 -7.98 -19.70 -4.65
N THR A 43 -7.31 -19.86 -3.50
CA THR A 43 -7.32 -21.08 -2.69
C THR A 43 -8.17 -20.96 -1.41
N ASN A 44 -8.93 -19.87 -1.25
CA ASN A 44 -9.69 -19.55 -0.03
C ASN A 44 -8.84 -19.53 1.25
N ASP A 45 -7.55 -19.21 1.14
CA ASP A 45 -6.66 -19.00 2.29
C ASP A 45 -6.86 -17.57 2.83
N TYR A 46 -7.92 -17.40 3.62
CA TYR A 46 -8.34 -16.10 4.10
C TYR A 46 -7.40 -15.52 5.16
N ASP A 47 -6.65 -16.35 5.90
CA ASP A 47 -5.66 -15.88 6.86
C ASP A 47 -4.48 -15.22 6.14
N THR A 48 -3.95 -15.88 5.10
CA THR A 48 -2.89 -15.29 4.27
C THR A 48 -3.40 -14.06 3.53
N LEU A 49 -4.63 -14.10 3.00
CA LEU A 49 -5.24 -12.96 2.32
C LEU A 49 -5.35 -11.74 3.25
N ASN A 50 -5.88 -11.92 4.46
CA ASN A 50 -6.00 -10.85 5.47
C ASN A 50 -4.62 -10.23 5.76
N ARG A 51 -3.64 -11.06 6.12
CA ARG A 51 -2.28 -10.61 6.45
C ARG A 51 -1.62 -9.84 5.30
N THR A 52 -1.73 -10.33 4.07
CA THR A 52 -1.04 -9.74 2.92
C THR A 52 -1.70 -8.46 2.43
N VAL A 53 -3.02 -8.36 2.48
CA VAL A 53 -3.75 -7.10 2.22
C VAL A 53 -3.48 -6.07 3.31
N GLY A 54 -3.42 -6.50 4.58
CA GLY A 54 -3.01 -5.65 5.70
C GLY A 54 -1.61 -5.06 5.49
N ASN A 55 -0.63 -5.88 5.13
CA ASN A 55 0.72 -5.44 4.82
C ASN A 55 0.75 -4.42 3.66
N MET A 56 0.04 -4.71 2.57
CA MET A 56 -0.06 -3.78 1.42
C MET A 56 -0.62 -2.40 1.86
N SER A 57 -1.66 -2.41 2.70
CA SER A 57 -2.28 -1.17 3.21
C SER A 57 -1.32 -0.39 4.09
N ALA A 58 -0.60 -1.06 5.00
CA ALA A 58 0.40 -0.44 5.87
C ALA A 58 1.56 0.18 5.07
N TYR A 59 2.04 -0.50 4.02
CA TYR A 59 3.08 0.07 3.15
C TYR A 59 2.60 1.31 2.38
N ALA A 60 1.32 1.34 1.99
CA ALA A 60 0.74 2.53 1.38
C ALA A 60 0.66 3.67 2.41
N GLU A 61 0.13 3.41 3.62
CA GLU A 61 0.05 4.39 4.71
C GLU A 61 1.42 4.98 5.04
N GLU A 62 2.44 4.15 5.21
CA GLU A 62 3.82 4.58 5.50
C GLU A 62 4.37 5.48 4.39
N CYS A 63 4.20 5.09 3.12
CA CYS A 63 4.56 5.96 2.00
C CYS A 63 3.77 7.27 1.99
N GLY A 64 2.47 7.24 2.35
CA GLY A 64 1.64 8.43 2.45
C GLY A 64 2.16 9.42 3.49
N SER A 65 2.55 8.91 4.66
CA SER A 65 3.19 9.69 5.73
C SER A 65 4.49 10.33 5.25
N GLU A 66 5.36 9.56 4.62
CA GLU A 66 6.62 10.05 4.04
C GLU A 66 6.40 11.14 2.99
N LEU A 67 5.47 10.93 2.07
CA LEU A 67 5.12 11.92 1.04
C LEU A 67 4.49 13.18 1.60
N SER A 68 3.85 13.14 2.77
CA SER A 68 3.31 14.34 3.41
C SER A 68 4.40 15.26 3.96
N SER A 69 5.59 14.71 4.22
CA SER A 69 6.75 15.42 4.78
C SER A 69 7.66 16.06 3.72
N VAL A 70 7.47 15.75 2.44
CA VAL A 70 8.33 16.28 1.36
C VAL A 70 8.09 17.77 1.15
N ILE A 71 9.14 18.52 0.77
CA ILE A 71 9.12 20.00 0.68
C ILE A 71 8.02 20.52 -0.26
N LYS A 72 7.74 19.78 -1.33
CA LYS A 72 6.66 20.09 -2.28
C LYS A 72 5.80 18.85 -2.47
N PRO A 73 4.77 18.66 -1.63
CA PRO A 73 3.87 17.52 -1.77
C PRO A 73 3.20 17.53 -3.14
N ILE A 74 3.06 16.35 -3.73
CA ILE A 74 2.38 16.17 -5.02
C ILE A 74 1.00 15.59 -4.72
N PRO A 75 -0.09 16.39 -4.78
CA PRO A 75 -1.42 15.95 -4.31
C PRO A 75 -1.94 14.70 -5.02
N GLN A 76 -1.65 14.56 -6.33
CA GLN A 76 -2.05 13.38 -7.10
C GLN A 76 -1.36 12.10 -6.61
N LEU A 77 -0.11 12.20 -6.13
CA LEU A 77 0.64 11.08 -5.61
C LEU A 77 0.08 10.64 -4.26
N LEU A 78 -0.16 11.59 -3.35
CA LEU A 78 -0.84 11.34 -2.08
C LEU A 78 -2.22 10.70 -2.27
N LYS A 79 -3.00 11.21 -3.22
CA LYS A 79 -4.30 10.62 -3.59
C LYS A 79 -4.15 9.19 -4.09
N GLY A 80 -3.14 8.92 -4.94
CA GLY A 80 -2.86 7.58 -5.44
C GLY A 80 -2.54 6.58 -4.32
N VAL A 81 -1.74 7.01 -3.33
CA VAL A 81 -1.42 6.21 -2.15
C VAL A 81 -2.66 5.93 -1.30
N SER A 82 -3.46 6.96 -1.01
CA SER A 82 -4.71 6.81 -0.24
C SER A 82 -5.71 5.88 -0.92
N ILE A 83 -5.74 5.82 -2.26
CA ILE A 83 -6.59 4.85 -2.97
C ILE A 83 -6.17 3.41 -2.64
N VAL A 84 -4.87 3.11 -2.61
CA VAL A 84 -4.38 1.76 -2.31
C VAL A 84 -4.74 1.35 -0.88
N GLU A 85 -4.53 2.24 0.07
CA GLU A 85 -4.92 2.04 1.48
C GLU A 85 -6.42 1.77 1.60
N ASN A 86 -7.27 2.62 1.01
CA ASN A 86 -8.72 2.47 1.07
C ASN A 86 -9.21 1.17 0.41
N VAL A 87 -8.63 0.78 -0.73
CA VAL A 87 -8.96 -0.50 -1.37
C VAL A 87 -8.58 -1.67 -0.46
N GLY A 88 -7.42 -1.60 0.19
CA GLY A 88 -7.00 -2.60 1.16
C GLY A 88 -8.00 -2.74 2.32
N HIS A 89 -8.42 -1.64 2.92
CA HIS A 89 -9.44 -1.64 3.97
C HIS A 89 -10.78 -2.24 3.49
N ILE A 90 -11.24 -1.89 2.29
CA ILE A 90 -12.47 -2.47 1.72
C ILE A 90 -12.34 -3.99 1.59
N VAL A 91 -11.21 -4.49 1.08
CA VAL A 91 -10.97 -5.94 0.94
C VAL A 91 -10.97 -6.63 2.30
N LEU A 92 -10.36 -6.03 3.33
CA LEU A 92 -10.37 -6.58 4.69
C LEU A 92 -11.79 -6.65 5.27
N VAL A 93 -12.62 -5.62 5.05
CA VAL A 93 -14.03 -5.64 5.46
C VAL A 93 -14.81 -6.72 4.73
N ILE A 94 -14.58 -6.88 3.42
CA ILE A 94 -15.22 -7.95 2.64
C ILE A 94 -14.84 -9.32 3.21
N LEU A 95 -13.56 -9.52 3.50
CA LEU A 95 -13.05 -10.74 4.07
C LEU A 95 -13.71 -11.06 5.41
N GLU A 96 -13.69 -10.11 6.35
CA GLU A 96 -14.20 -10.27 7.70
C GLU A 96 -15.72 -10.48 7.73
N CYS A 97 -16.48 -9.68 6.98
CA CYS A 97 -17.93 -9.71 7.08
C CYS A 97 -18.58 -10.81 6.22
N PHE A 98 -17.92 -11.26 5.16
CA PHE A 98 -18.55 -12.11 4.13
C PHE A 98 -17.83 -13.42 3.83
N LEU A 99 -16.52 -13.53 4.04
CA LEU A 99 -15.75 -14.71 3.62
C LEU A 99 -15.33 -15.61 4.78
N VAL A 100 -14.89 -15.03 5.90
CA VAL A 100 -14.51 -15.81 7.09
C VAL A 100 -15.74 -16.33 7.83
N LYS A 101 -15.58 -17.47 8.51
CA LYS A 101 -16.66 -18.12 9.26
C LYS A 101 -16.91 -17.45 10.61
N GLU A 102 -15.84 -17.09 11.30
CA GLU A 102 -15.89 -16.39 12.58
C GLU A 102 -15.68 -14.90 12.33
N LYS A 103 -16.65 -14.09 12.73
CA LYS A 103 -16.67 -12.64 12.53
C LYS A 103 -16.49 -11.97 13.88
N THR A 104 -15.58 -11.00 13.91
CA THR A 104 -15.18 -10.27 15.12
C THR A 104 -15.76 -8.86 15.11
N PHE A 105 -15.77 -8.21 13.94
CA PHE A 105 -16.16 -6.81 13.77
C PHE A 105 -17.44 -6.61 12.94
N CYS A 106 -18.07 -7.72 12.58
CA CYS A 106 -19.38 -7.85 11.96
C CYS A 106 -20.08 -9.04 12.65
#